data_AF-U2J533-F1
#
_entry.id   AF-U2J533-F1
#
_cell.length_a   1.000
_cell.length_b   1.000
_cell.length_c   1.000
_cell.angle_alpha   90.00
_cell.angle_beta   90.00
_cell.angle_gamma   90.00
#
_symmetry.space_group_name_H-M   'P 1'
#
loop_
_entity.id
_entity.type
_entity.pdbx_description
1 polymer ?
#
loop_
_entity_poly.entity_id
_entity_poly.type
_entity_poly.pdbx_seq_one_letter_code
_entity_poly.pdbx_strand_id
1 'polypeptide(L)'
;MKTYLFSFLLSIFFVTTLAASTQDSLVSYEDVTFSDENSVDSSQLTTVPDDLVFSDGQDSGQSQVDSTSIPNDTAGAVAPTGADGEDKSMWGIFIAGLLGGFAAFFMPCIFPMVPLTVSFFTKKSGSRSQAISQAFLYGVFIIVIYVALGMLITIAFGPEALNELSTNGIFNFFFFLLLVVFAASFLGAFEITLPSSFVNKIDAQSDKGGLIGLFFMSASLAVVSFSCTGPIIGTLLVEAATRGERLGPAIGMLGFSIALAVPFVLFAMFPSMLKSMPKSGGWLNSVKVVLGFLELALALKFLSNVDLAYNWNFLDREVYLALWIVIFGLLGLYLIGKIQFSHDSPLQFLSIPRTMIAILVFSFVVYMVPGLWGAPLKAISAFLPPIGTQDFDLNNLTLSAAGPAHTGGADANSRKHYTYFHSKSTIKGLDPYYDYDEALAAAKEQKKPLLVDFTGWNCVNCRKMEAEVWSSPKIRAMLNNEFILVELYVDDKVLTLPESEHYVSDKTGKTINTVSKRNADFQITKFESNSQPLYALLDNEGELLVPTSGAIYDIEKYGAFLQSGIDAFKAK
;
A
#
# COMPACT_ATOMS: atom_id res chain seq x y z
N MET A 1 12.99 -4.20 16.45
CA MET A 1 12.35 -5.38 17.10
C MET A 1 10.83 -5.46 16.87
N LYS A 2 10.05 -4.37 16.99
CA LYS A 2 8.57 -4.39 16.82
C LYS A 2 8.06 -4.63 15.38
N THR A 3 8.71 -4.08 14.35
CA THR A 3 8.31 -4.27 12.94
C THR A 3 8.60 -5.68 12.40
N TYR A 4 9.72 -6.28 12.85
CA TYR A 4 10.06 -7.66 12.51
C TYR A 4 9.12 -8.66 13.15
N LEU A 5 8.61 -8.38 14.37
CA LEU A 5 7.64 -9.26 15.02
C LEU A 5 6.32 -9.29 14.25
N PHE A 6 5.85 -8.16 13.72
CA PHE A 6 4.62 -8.12 12.92
C PHE A 6 4.79 -8.80 11.56
N SER A 7 5.91 -8.55 10.86
CA SER A 7 6.21 -9.23 9.58
C SER A 7 6.45 -10.73 9.76
N PHE A 8 7.09 -11.12 10.87
CA PHE A 8 7.30 -12.52 11.27
C PHE A 8 6.01 -13.23 11.67
N LEU A 9 5.11 -12.55 12.40
CA LEU A 9 3.78 -13.06 12.71
C LEU A 9 2.91 -13.17 11.45
N LEU A 10 3.01 -12.23 10.51
CA LEU A 10 2.31 -12.27 9.22
C LEU A 10 2.87 -13.38 8.30
N SER A 11 4.18 -13.63 8.31
CA SER A 11 4.79 -14.75 7.60
C SER A 11 4.45 -16.10 8.23
N ILE A 12 4.40 -16.18 9.57
CA ILE A 12 3.95 -17.39 10.28
C ILE A 12 2.47 -17.66 10.01
N PHE A 13 1.64 -16.60 9.97
CA PHE A 13 0.23 -16.69 9.61
C PHE A 13 0.03 -17.27 8.19
N PHE A 14 0.92 -16.92 7.25
CA PHE A 14 0.89 -17.43 5.89
C PHE A 14 1.43 -18.87 5.75
N VAL A 15 2.50 -19.19 6.46
CA VAL A 15 3.07 -20.56 6.47
C VAL A 15 2.12 -21.54 7.17
N THR A 16 1.44 -21.11 8.23
CA THR A 16 0.47 -21.96 8.96
C THR A 16 -0.85 -22.15 8.22
N THR A 17 -1.30 -21.16 7.43
CA THR A 17 -2.47 -21.32 6.55
C THR A 17 -2.17 -22.21 5.34
N LEU A 18 -0.95 -22.18 4.79
CA LEU A 18 -0.52 -23.16 3.79
C LEU A 18 -0.39 -24.56 4.38
N ALA A 19 0.19 -24.71 5.57
CA ALA A 19 0.34 -26.01 6.23
C ALA A 19 -1.02 -26.61 6.67
N ALA A 20 -1.96 -25.79 7.14
CA ALA A 20 -3.30 -26.23 7.51
C ALA A 20 -4.09 -26.84 6.33
N SER A 21 -3.75 -26.50 5.08
CA SER A 21 -4.36 -27.12 3.89
C SER A 21 -3.93 -28.58 3.66
N THR A 22 -2.89 -29.06 4.37
CA THR A 22 -2.33 -30.42 4.20
C THR A 22 -2.77 -31.44 5.24
N GLN A 23 -3.48 -31.04 6.32
CA GLN A 23 -3.76 -31.95 7.45
C GLN A 23 -5.23 -32.30 7.71
N ASP A 24 -6.20 -31.81 6.94
CA ASP A 24 -7.58 -32.32 7.02
C ASP A 24 -7.75 -33.59 6.17
N SER A 25 -7.06 -34.66 6.58
CA SER A 25 -7.39 -36.03 6.18
C SER A 25 -7.80 -36.81 7.42
N LEU A 26 -9.03 -36.61 7.89
CA LEU A 26 -9.66 -37.55 8.83
C LEU A 26 -10.21 -38.74 8.04
N VAL A 27 -9.40 -39.80 7.98
CA VAL A 27 -9.89 -41.15 7.69
C VAL A 27 -10.63 -41.63 8.93
N SER A 28 -11.94 -41.89 8.82
CA SER A 28 -12.71 -42.56 9.86
C SER A 28 -12.37 -44.05 9.88
N TYR A 29 -11.83 -44.54 11.01
CA TYR A 29 -11.81 -45.96 11.33
C TYR A 29 -12.79 -46.21 12.48
N GLU A 30 -14.08 -46.22 12.17
CA GLU A 30 -15.12 -46.83 13.01
C GLU A 30 -15.87 -47.84 12.14
N ASP A 31 -15.21 -48.97 11.86
CA ASP A 31 -15.84 -50.26 11.57
C ASP A 31 -14.76 -51.30 11.31
N VAL A 32 -14.05 -51.71 12.38
CA VAL A 32 -13.43 -53.04 12.40
C VAL A 32 -13.52 -53.62 13.81
N THR A 33 -14.52 -54.46 14.04
CA THR A 33 -14.57 -55.38 15.18
C THR A 33 -13.54 -56.48 14.99
N PHE A 34 -12.59 -56.61 15.91
CA PHE A 34 -11.78 -57.83 16.05
C PHE A 34 -12.13 -58.52 17.36
N SER A 35 -12.62 -59.74 17.23
CA SER A 35 -12.90 -60.72 18.29
C SER A 35 -11.60 -61.25 18.92
N ASP A 36 -11.65 -61.47 20.23
CA ASP A 36 -10.60 -62.08 21.07
C ASP A 36 -10.18 -63.49 20.60
N GLU A 37 -8.87 -63.77 20.60
CA GLU A 37 -8.30 -64.99 21.22
C GLU A 37 -6.75 -64.98 21.32
N ASN A 38 -6.27 -65.20 22.56
CA ASN A 38 -5.11 -65.99 22.99
C ASN A 38 -3.65 -65.68 22.55
N SER A 39 -2.88 -65.19 23.55
CA SER A 39 -1.80 -65.93 24.26
C SER A 39 -0.31 -65.57 24.06
N VAL A 40 0.34 -65.38 25.22
CA VAL A 40 1.76 -65.60 25.65
C VAL A 40 2.86 -64.55 25.37
N ASP A 41 3.19 -63.82 26.45
CA ASP A 41 4.51 -63.58 27.11
C ASP A 41 5.84 -63.61 26.32
N SER A 42 6.65 -62.55 26.44
CA SER A 42 7.99 -62.60 27.07
C SER A 42 8.80 -61.29 26.91
N SER A 43 9.31 -60.86 28.07
CA SER A 43 10.31 -59.82 28.36
C SER A 43 11.65 -59.94 27.62
N GLN A 44 12.28 -58.82 27.23
CA GLN A 44 13.74 -58.60 27.36
C GLN A 44 14.12 -57.09 27.44
N LEU A 45 14.88 -56.76 28.50
CA LEU A 45 15.78 -55.60 28.67
C LEU A 45 16.90 -55.61 27.60
N THR A 46 17.73 -54.58 27.35
CA THR A 46 18.99 -54.21 28.08
C THR A 46 19.62 -53.02 27.27
N THR A 47 19.78 -51.80 27.81
CA THR A 47 20.98 -51.13 28.42
C THR A 47 21.60 -50.00 27.60
N VAL A 48 21.82 -48.87 28.29
CA VAL A 48 22.61 -47.69 27.93
C VAL A 48 24.01 -47.83 28.56
N PRO A 49 25.12 -47.40 27.93
CA PRO A 49 26.38 -47.18 28.63
C PRO A 49 26.56 -45.73 29.08
N ASP A 50 26.96 -45.59 30.34
CA ASP A 50 27.59 -44.45 30.97
C ASP A 50 28.92 -44.08 30.30
N ASP A 51 29.17 -42.79 30.03
CA ASP A 51 30.42 -42.17 30.48
C ASP A 51 30.43 -40.63 30.38
N LEU A 52 31.12 -40.01 31.35
CA LEU A 52 31.72 -38.65 31.37
C LEU A 52 30.91 -37.45 31.96
N VAL A 53 30.84 -37.48 33.30
CA VAL A 53 31.23 -36.46 34.30
C VAL A 53 31.29 -34.96 33.89
N PHE A 54 30.48 -34.15 34.59
CA PHE A 54 30.58 -32.69 34.69
C PHE A 54 31.51 -32.28 35.85
N SER A 55 32.30 -31.22 35.64
CA SER A 55 33.01 -30.49 36.72
C SER A 55 32.72 -29.00 36.61
N ASP A 56 32.14 -28.45 37.67
CA ASP A 56 31.92 -27.02 37.90
C ASP A 56 33.23 -26.29 38.24
N GLY A 57 33.34 -25.04 37.82
CA GLY A 57 34.44 -24.14 38.16
C GLY A 57 34.02 -22.68 38.01
N GLN A 58 33.83 -22.04 39.15
CA GLN A 58 33.43 -20.65 39.33
C GLN A 58 34.67 -19.80 39.62
N ASP A 59 34.93 -18.72 38.88
CA ASP A 59 35.64 -17.56 39.44
C ASP A 59 35.38 -16.25 38.66
N SER A 60 35.52 -15.20 39.45
CA SER A 60 35.27 -13.77 39.33
C SER A 60 36.20 -12.97 38.40
N GLY A 61 35.75 -11.77 37.98
CA GLY A 61 36.61 -10.75 37.35
C GLY A 61 35.86 -9.55 36.76
N GLN A 62 36.09 -8.36 37.30
CA GLN A 62 35.55 -7.06 36.90
C GLN A 62 36.21 -6.45 35.64
N SER A 63 35.41 -5.65 34.92
CA SER A 63 35.65 -4.41 34.15
C SER A 63 37.09 -3.97 33.76
N GLN A 64 37.34 -3.75 32.46
CA GLN A 64 37.47 -2.42 31.80
C GLN A 64 38.01 -2.51 30.35
N VAL A 65 37.35 -1.77 29.44
CA VAL A 65 37.84 -0.93 28.32
C VAL A 65 39.02 -1.44 27.47
N ASP A 66 38.84 -1.69 26.17
CA ASP A 66 39.13 -0.72 25.09
C ASP A 66 38.96 -1.34 23.68
N SER A 67 38.38 -0.54 22.78
CA SER A 67 38.50 -0.48 21.33
C SER A 67 38.96 -1.71 20.52
N THR A 68 38.05 -2.33 19.76
CA THR A 68 38.31 -2.71 18.34
C THR A 68 37.03 -3.00 17.55
N SER A 69 36.98 -2.40 16.36
CA SER A 69 36.38 -2.90 15.10
C SER A 69 35.41 -4.10 15.16
N ILE A 70 34.18 -3.89 14.71
CA ILE A 70 33.27 -4.98 14.31
C ILE A 70 33.16 -5.00 12.77
N PRO A 71 33.45 -6.13 12.10
CA PRO A 71 33.03 -6.39 10.72
C PRO A 71 31.58 -6.93 10.66
N ASN A 72 30.97 -6.71 9.49
CA ASN A 72 29.69 -7.25 8.99
C ASN A 72 29.27 -8.63 9.54
N ASP A 73 27.99 -8.80 9.89
CA ASP A 73 27.05 -9.50 9.00
C ASP A 73 25.56 -9.43 9.41
N THR A 74 24.74 -9.16 8.38
CA THR A 74 23.35 -9.57 8.06
C THR A 74 22.13 -9.33 8.99
N ALA A 75 21.15 -8.60 8.42
CA ALA A 75 19.78 -9.06 8.05
C ALA A 75 18.58 -8.31 8.68
N GLY A 76 17.86 -7.58 7.81
CA GLY A 76 16.41 -7.35 7.91
C GLY A 76 15.97 -5.92 7.56
N ALA A 77 15.01 -5.78 6.65
CA ALA A 77 14.37 -4.55 6.12
C ALA A 77 15.10 -3.91 4.92
N VAL A 78 14.83 -4.48 3.74
CA VAL A 78 15.33 -4.03 2.44
C VAL A 78 14.44 -2.92 1.89
N ALA A 79 14.90 -1.68 2.05
CA ALA A 79 14.84 -0.66 1.00
C ALA A 79 16.27 -0.53 0.47
N PRO A 80 16.56 -0.57 -0.85
CA PRO A 80 17.90 -0.29 -1.30
C PRO A 80 18.07 1.23 -1.41
N THR A 81 18.89 1.76 -0.52
CA THR A 81 19.67 2.97 -0.78
C THR A 81 20.63 2.72 -1.94
N GLY A 82 20.91 3.79 -2.71
CA GLY A 82 21.83 3.77 -3.84
C GLY A 82 23.20 3.20 -3.49
N ALA A 83 23.72 2.41 -4.42
CA ALA A 83 25.11 1.99 -4.47
C ALA A 83 25.57 1.98 -5.94
N ASP A 84 26.60 2.78 -6.16
CA ASP A 84 27.55 2.85 -7.29
C ASP A 84 27.46 1.74 -8.37
N GLY A 85 27.45 2.22 -9.63
CA GLY A 85 27.68 1.47 -10.86
C GLY A 85 26.59 1.67 -11.91
N GLU A 86 26.92 2.37 -13.00
CA GLU A 86 26.04 2.76 -14.13
C GLU A 86 25.21 1.64 -14.79
N ASP A 87 25.51 0.35 -14.54
CA ASP A 87 24.76 -0.79 -15.10
C ASP A 87 23.68 -1.39 -14.17
N LYS A 88 23.60 -0.96 -12.90
CA LYS A 88 22.64 -1.52 -11.91
C LYS A 88 21.24 -0.88 -11.95
N SER A 89 21.04 0.15 -12.76
CA SER A 89 19.80 0.95 -12.76
C SER A 89 18.61 0.20 -13.37
N MET A 90 18.77 -0.40 -14.56
CA MET A 90 17.67 -1.08 -15.27
C MET A 90 17.26 -2.41 -14.61
N TRP A 91 18.24 -3.17 -14.12
CA TRP A 91 17.96 -4.40 -13.37
C TRP A 91 17.30 -4.10 -12.02
N GLY A 92 17.68 -3.00 -11.37
CA GLY A 92 17.02 -2.50 -10.16
C GLY A 92 15.54 -2.17 -10.39
N ILE A 93 15.22 -1.49 -11.49
CA ILE A 93 13.83 -1.18 -11.89
C ILE A 93 13.05 -2.47 -12.18
N PHE A 94 13.66 -3.44 -12.88
CA PHE A 94 13.02 -4.73 -13.16
C PHE A 94 12.68 -5.48 -11.87
N ILE A 95 13.62 -5.57 -10.93
CA ILE A 95 13.40 -6.23 -9.63
C ILE A 95 12.34 -5.48 -8.81
N ALA A 96 12.38 -4.15 -8.79
CA ALA A 96 11.36 -3.35 -8.11
C ALA A 96 9.97 -3.61 -8.69
N GLY A 97 9.87 -3.68 -10.02
CA GLY A 97 8.65 -4.06 -10.72
C GLY A 97 8.19 -5.47 -10.36
N LEU A 98 9.09 -6.44 -10.38
CA LEU A 98 8.81 -7.84 -10.01
C LEU A 98 8.25 -7.95 -8.58
N LEU A 99 8.89 -7.29 -7.61
CA LEU A 99 8.42 -7.26 -6.22
C LEU A 99 7.05 -6.56 -6.10
N GLY A 100 6.86 -5.45 -6.81
CA GLY A 100 5.59 -4.74 -6.87
C GLY A 100 4.46 -5.60 -7.44
N GLY A 101 4.74 -6.40 -8.48
CA GLY A 101 3.76 -7.30 -9.10
C GLY A 101 3.36 -8.47 -8.20
N PHE A 102 4.30 -9.03 -7.43
CA PHE A 102 3.96 -10.04 -6.42
C PHE A 102 3.14 -9.45 -5.27
N ALA A 103 3.47 -8.23 -4.82
CA ALA A 103 2.67 -7.54 -3.82
C ALA A 103 1.25 -7.24 -4.34
N ALA A 104 1.15 -6.81 -5.60
CA ALA A 104 -0.12 -6.55 -6.27
C ALA A 104 -1.03 -7.79 -6.29
N PHE A 105 -0.50 -8.99 -6.50
CA PHE A 105 -1.30 -10.22 -6.52
C PHE A 105 -2.14 -10.44 -5.26
N PHE A 106 -1.65 -9.97 -4.10
CA PHE A 106 -2.37 -10.05 -2.82
C PHE A 106 -3.40 -8.94 -2.60
N MET A 107 -3.49 -7.97 -3.52
CA MET A 107 -4.49 -6.91 -3.44
C MET A 107 -5.90 -7.47 -3.65
N PRO A 108 -6.90 -6.91 -2.94
CA PRO A 108 -8.26 -7.44 -2.90
C PRO A 108 -8.96 -7.47 -4.26
N CYS A 109 -8.52 -6.72 -5.28
CA CYS A 109 -9.19 -6.69 -6.59
C CYS A 109 -8.63 -7.74 -7.57
N ILE A 110 -7.45 -8.32 -7.27
CA ILE A 110 -6.80 -9.33 -8.11
C ILE A 110 -7.17 -10.74 -7.63
N PHE A 111 -7.16 -10.94 -6.32
CA PHE A 111 -7.41 -12.24 -5.71
C PHE A 111 -8.80 -12.85 -6.06
N PRO A 112 -9.92 -12.09 -6.02
CA PRO A 112 -11.22 -12.44 -6.61
C PRO A 112 -11.24 -13.04 -8.00
N MET A 113 -10.32 -12.59 -8.86
CA MET A 113 -10.29 -13.02 -10.25
C MET A 113 -9.61 -14.37 -10.42
N VAL A 114 -8.90 -14.87 -9.40
CA VAL A 114 -8.24 -16.18 -9.44
C VAL A 114 -9.27 -17.32 -9.60
N PRO A 115 -10.32 -17.43 -8.75
CA PRO A 115 -11.39 -18.42 -8.96
C PRO A 115 -12.10 -18.29 -10.32
N LEU A 116 -12.33 -17.06 -10.80
CA LEU A 116 -12.99 -16.83 -12.08
C LEU A 116 -12.13 -17.31 -13.25
N THR A 117 -10.83 -16.99 -13.22
CA THR A 117 -9.84 -17.45 -14.21
C THR A 117 -9.78 -18.98 -14.21
N VAL A 118 -9.68 -19.60 -13.04
CA VAL A 118 -9.67 -21.06 -12.91
C VAL A 118 -10.96 -21.68 -13.45
N SER A 119 -12.13 -21.12 -13.12
CA SER A 119 -13.43 -21.63 -13.60
C SER A 119 -13.51 -21.63 -15.12
N PHE A 120 -13.00 -20.58 -15.76
CA PHE A 120 -12.92 -20.47 -17.22
C PHE A 120 -12.04 -21.58 -17.83
N PHE A 121 -10.84 -21.83 -17.27
CA PHE A 121 -9.95 -22.89 -17.75
C PHE A 121 -10.42 -24.31 -17.39
N THR A 122 -11.20 -24.46 -16.31
CA THR A 122 -11.75 -25.76 -15.89
C THR A 122 -12.98 -26.16 -16.73
N LYS A 123 -13.76 -25.19 -17.23
CA LYS A 123 -14.93 -25.44 -18.09
C LYS A 123 -14.57 -25.77 -19.54
N LYS A 124 -13.38 -25.37 -20.01
CA LYS A 124 -12.91 -25.73 -21.36
C LYS A 124 -12.54 -27.21 -21.43
N SER A 125 -13.37 -28.01 -22.11
CA SER A 125 -13.10 -29.41 -22.40
C SER A 125 -12.01 -29.55 -23.46
N GLY A 126 -10.78 -29.85 -23.06
CA GLY A 126 -9.64 -30.05 -23.96
C GLY A 126 -8.57 -30.98 -23.38
N SER A 127 -7.58 -31.35 -24.20
CA SER A 127 -6.43 -32.16 -23.75
C SER A 127 -5.56 -31.35 -22.77
N ARG A 128 -4.83 -32.04 -21.87
CA ARG A 128 -3.93 -31.38 -20.89
C ARG A 128 -2.94 -30.42 -21.56
N SER A 129 -2.43 -30.77 -22.74
CA SER A 129 -1.52 -29.93 -23.53
C SER A 129 -2.20 -28.63 -24.01
N GLN A 130 -3.45 -28.70 -24.43
CA GLN A 130 -4.22 -27.53 -24.88
C GLN A 130 -4.54 -26.59 -23.71
N ALA A 131 -4.81 -27.11 -22.52
CA ALA A 131 -5.01 -26.30 -21.32
C ALA A 131 -3.73 -25.54 -20.91
N ILE A 132 -2.58 -26.20 -20.94
CA ILE A 132 -1.26 -25.59 -20.63
C ILE A 132 -0.93 -24.50 -21.65
N SER A 133 -1.14 -24.77 -22.95
CA SER A 133 -0.89 -23.80 -24.01
C SER A 133 -1.76 -22.55 -23.87
N GLN A 134 -3.05 -22.71 -23.56
CA GLN A 134 -3.96 -21.58 -23.33
C GLN A 134 -3.62 -20.81 -22.05
N ALA A 135 -3.21 -21.50 -20.97
CA ALA A 135 -2.75 -20.85 -19.74
C ALA A 135 -1.50 -19.98 -19.98
N PHE A 136 -0.51 -20.50 -20.72
CA PHE A 136 0.68 -19.73 -21.07
C PHE A 136 0.33 -18.51 -21.93
N LEU A 137 -0.53 -18.69 -22.92
CA LEU A 137 -0.97 -17.61 -23.80
C LEU A 137 -1.75 -16.52 -23.06
N TYR A 138 -2.55 -16.89 -22.06
CA TYR A 138 -3.20 -15.96 -21.16
C TYR A 138 -2.20 -15.12 -20.35
N GLY A 139 -1.13 -15.75 -19.85
CA GLY A 139 -0.02 -15.04 -19.22
C GLY A 139 0.69 -14.06 -20.15
N VAL A 140 0.94 -14.47 -21.40
CA VAL A 140 1.52 -13.59 -22.43
C VAL A 140 0.62 -12.40 -22.71
N PHE A 141 -0.70 -12.58 -22.80
CA PHE A 141 -1.62 -11.45 -22.98
C PHE A 141 -1.62 -10.49 -21.80
N ILE A 142 -1.55 -10.99 -20.56
CA ILE A 142 -1.38 -10.11 -19.38
C ILE A 142 -0.11 -9.27 -19.53
N ILE A 143 1.03 -9.88 -19.84
CA ILE A 143 2.30 -9.17 -20.01
C ILE A 143 2.21 -8.10 -21.10
N VAL A 144 1.71 -8.48 -22.29
CA VAL A 144 1.58 -7.56 -23.42
C VAL A 144 0.65 -6.41 -23.09
N ILE A 145 -0.50 -6.67 -22.47
CA ILE A 145 -1.48 -5.63 -22.14
C ILE A 145 -0.93 -4.66 -21.09
N TYR A 146 -0.27 -5.15 -20.03
CA TYR A 146 0.31 -4.26 -19.01
C TYR A 146 1.47 -3.43 -19.54
N VAL A 147 2.37 -4.03 -20.31
CA VAL A 147 3.49 -3.30 -20.92
C VAL A 147 2.96 -2.28 -21.93
N ALA A 148 1.98 -2.66 -22.75
CA ALA A 148 1.34 -1.76 -23.70
C ALA A 148 0.62 -0.61 -22.99
N LEU A 149 -0.15 -0.90 -21.92
CA LEU A 149 -0.85 0.12 -21.14
C LEU A 149 0.15 1.07 -20.46
N GLY A 150 1.20 0.54 -19.85
CA GLY A 150 2.28 1.33 -19.24
C GLY A 150 2.97 2.24 -20.25
N MET A 151 3.42 1.71 -21.39
CA MET A 151 4.03 2.51 -22.45
C MET A 151 3.07 3.52 -23.06
N LEU A 152 1.83 3.11 -23.34
CA LEU A 152 0.82 3.99 -23.93
C LEU A 152 0.52 5.15 -23.00
N ILE A 153 0.37 4.90 -21.69
CA ILE A 153 0.12 5.99 -20.75
C ILE A 153 1.32 6.94 -20.66
N THR A 154 2.55 6.40 -20.57
CA THR A 154 3.76 7.21 -20.53
C THR A 154 3.95 8.05 -21.79
N ILE A 155 3.69 7.51 -22.99
CA ILE A 155 3.88 8.20 -24.27
C ILE A 155 2.72 9.16 -24.58
N ALA A 156 1.48 8.72 -24.39
CA ALA A 156 0.31 9.48 -24.82
C ALA A 156 -0.08 10.60 -23.85
N PHE A 157 0.13 10.41 -22.55
CA PHE A 157 -0.35 11.34 -21.54
C PHE A 157 0.76 11.90 -20.63
N GLY A 158 1.99 11.44 -20.79
CA GLY A 158 3.11 11.82 -19.94
C GLY A 158 2.99 11.24 -18.52
N PRO A 159 4.04 11.39 -17.70
CA PRO A 159 4.06 10.82 -16.34
C PRO A 159 3.02 11.45 -15.40
N GLU A 160 2.46 12.63 -15.75
CA GLU A 160 1.54 13.39 -14.89
C GLU A 160 0.09 12.87 -14.96
N ALA A 161 -0.31 12.26 -16.07
CA ALA A 161 -1.69 11.81 -16.24
C ALA A 161 -2.05 10.60 -15.39
N LEU A 162 -1.07 9.79 -15.00
CA LEU A 162 -1.28 8.73 -14.02
C LEU A 162 -1.70 9.30 -12.66
N ASN A 163 -1.02 10.36 -12.23
CA ASN A 163 -1.35 11.05 -11.00
C ASN A 163 -2.72 11.74 -11.11
N GLU A 164 -2.98 12.39 -12.24
CA GLU A 164 -4.27 13.05 -12.49
C GLU A 164 -5.45 12.06 -12.56
N LEU A 165 -5.25 10.89 -13.16
CA LEU A 165 -6.25 9.82 -13.20
C LEU A 165 -6.46 9.18 -11.82
N SER A 166 -5.37 8.92 -11.08
CA SER A 166 -5.40 8.34 -9.73
C SER A 166 -6.03 9.30 -8.70
N THR A 167 -5.94 10.61 -8.93
CA THR A 167 -6.56 11.65 -8.09
C THR A 167 -7.89 12.16 -8.65
N ASN A 168 -8.39 11.59 -9.76
CA ASN A 168 -9.63 12.04 -10.37
C ASN A 168 -10.84 11.60 -9.54
N GLY A 169 -11.72 12.56 -9.20
CA GLY A 169 -12.90 12.30 -8.39
C GLY A 169 -13.89 11.34 -9.03
N ILE A 170 -14.17 11.52 -10.32
CA ILE A 170 -15.13 10.68 -11.06
C ILE A 170 -14.60 9.25 -11.13
N PHE A 171 -13.32 9.09 -11.45
CA PHE A 171 -12.68 7.77 -11.51
C PHE A 171 -12.70 7.08 -10.13
N ASN A 172 -12.21 7.74 -9.08
CA ASN A 172 -12.20 7.18 -7.73
C ASN A 172 -13.61 6.88 -7.20
N PHE A 173 -14.60 7.72 -7.50
CA PHE A 173 -15.99 7.48 -7.10
C PHE A 173 -16.60 6.28 -7.85
N PHE A 174 -16.32 6.13 -9.14
CA PHE A 174 -16.70 4.92 -9.89
C PHE A 174 -16.08 3.66 -9.28
N PHE A 175 -14.78 3.69 -8.92
CA PHE A 175 -14.12 2.56 -8.26
C PHE A 175 -14.68 2.27 -6.88
N PHE A 176 -15.02 3.30 -6.10
CA PHE A 176 -15.73 3.13 -4.84
C PHE A 176 -17.03 2.33 -5.05
N LEU A 177 -17.90 2.76 -5.99
CA LEU A 177 -19.16 2.05 -6.27
C LEU A 177 -18.93 0.63 -6.75
N LEU A 178 -17.94 0.42 -7.63
CA LEU A 178 -17.59 -0.89 -8.15
C LEU A 178 -17.10 -1.85 -7.04
N LEU A 179 -16.23 -1.39 -6.15
CA LEU A 179 -15.74 -2.18 -5.00
C LEU A 179 -16.85 -2.45 -3.98
N VAL A 180 -17.78 -1.51 -3.77
CA VAL A 180 -18.96 -1.75 -2.92
C VAL A 180 -19.85 -2.84 -3.51
N VAL A 181 -20.06 -2.84 -4.83
CA VAL A 181 -20.83 -3.89 -5.53
C VAL A 181 -20.15 -5.26 -5.40
N PHE A 182 -18.82 -5.33 -5.56
CA PHE A 182 -18.08 -6.57 -5.37
C PHE A 182 -18.07 -7.05 -3.91
N ALA A 183 -17.87 -6.14 -2.96
CA ALA A 183 -17.96 -6.45 -1.53
C ALA A 183 -19.35 -7.01 -1.18
N ALA A 184 -20.43 -6.40 -1.69
CA ALA A 184 -21.79 -6.91 -1.52
C ALA A 184 -21.96 -8.30 -2.15
N SER A 185 -21.34 -8.55 -3.30
CA SER A 185 -21.35 -9.88 -3.92
C SER A 185 -20.63 -10.92 -3.08
N PHE A 186 -19.48 -10.59 -2.49
CA PHE A 186 -18.73 -11.50 -1.62
C PHE A 186 -19.38 -11.76 -0.26
N LEU A 187 -20.11 -10.78 0.28
CA LEU A 187 -20.93 -10.95 1.47
C LEU A 187 -22.21 -11.78 1.21
N GLY A 188 -22.49 -12.12 -0.06
CA GLY A 188 -23.62 -12.98 -0.42
C GLY A 188 -24.93 -12.25 -0.65
N ALA A 189 -24.91 -10.92 -0.87
CA ALA A 189 -26.13 -10.19 -1.23
C ALA A 189 -26.66 -10.61 -2.61
N PHE A 190 -25.75 -10.90 -3.55
CA PHE A 190 -26.04 -11.46 -4.87
C PHE A 190 -24.77 -12.10 -5.45
N GLU A 191 -24.91 -13.22 -6.16
CA GLU A 191 -23.81 -13.74 -6.96
C GLU A 191 -23.77 -12.99 -8.29
N ILE A 192 -22.63 -12.37 -8.64
CA ILE A 192 -22.41 -11.84 -9.99
C ILE A 192 -22.23 -13.04 -10.92
N THR A 193 -23.35 -13.62 -11.31
CA THR A 193 -23.40 -14.59 -12.40
C THR A 193 -23.61 -13.79 -13.67
N LEU A 194 -22.64 -13.85 -14.58
CA LEU A 194 -22.82 -13.32 -15.92
C LEU A 194 -24.11 -13.93 -16.50
N PRO A 195 -25.04 -13.13 -17.06
CA PRO A 195 -26.29 -13.64 -17.62
C PRO A 195 -25.99 -14.81 -18.55
N SER A 196 -26.72 -15.92 -18.43
CA SER A 196 -26.48 -17.12 -19.23
C SER A 196 -26.52 -16.84 -20.73
N SER A 197 -27.28 -15.83 -21.17
CA SER A 197 -27.29 -15.34 -22.56
C SER A 197 -25.97 -14.71 -23.02
N PHE A 198 -25.23 -14.06 -22.11
CA PHE A 198 -23.92 -13.45 -22.40
C PHE A 198 -22.82 -14.51 -22.35
N VAL A 199 -22.85 -15.40 -21.34
CA VAL A 199 -21.94 -16.54 -21.24
C VAL A 199 -22.09 -17.47 -22.43
N ASN A 200 -23.32 -17.84 -22.82
CA ASN A 200 -23.57 -18.72 -23.96
C ASN A 200 -23.17 -18.07 -25.30
N LYS A 201 -23.27 -16.73 -25.44
CA LYS A 201 -22.77 -16.01 -26.62
C LYS A 201 -21.25 -15.98 -26.67
N ILE A 202 -20.61 -15.76 -25.52
CA ILE A 202 -19.14 -15.81 -25.40
C ILE A 202 -18.65 -17.23 -25.64
N ASP A 203 -19.28 -18.26 -25.08
CA ASP A 203 -18.92 -19.67 -25.29
C ASP A 203 -19.14 -20.09 -26.75
N ALA A 204 -20.26 -19.71 -27.39
CA ALA A 204 -20.50 -19.98 -28.81
C ALA A 204 -19.49 -19.28 -29.75
N GLN A 205 -18.94 -18.13 -29.35
CA GLN A 205 -17.80 -17.50 -30.04
C GLN A 205 -16.44 -18.07 -29.62
N SER A 206 -16.31 -18.56 -28.40
CA SER A 206 -15.08 -19.17 -27.85
C SER A 206 -14.76 -20.49 -28.56
N ASP A 207 -15.79 -21.26 -28.96
CA ASP A 207 -15.66 -22.46 -29.78
C ASP A 207 -15.14 -22.19 -31.21
N LYS A 208 -15.24 -20.96 -31.71
CA LYS A 208 -14.70 -20.56 -33.03
C LYS A 208 -13.47 -19.66 -32.97
N GLY A 209 -13.07 -19.18 -31.79
CA GLY A 209 -12.04 -18.15 -31.67
C GLY A 209 -11.44 -18.00 -30.28
N GLY A 210 -11.16 -19.09 -29.57
CA GLY A 210 -10.70 -19.11 -28.17
C GLY A 210 -9.59 -18.13 -27.78
N LEU A 211 -8.80 -17.61 -28.73
CA LEU A 211 -7.82 -16.53 -28.54
C LEU A 211 -8.45 -15.18 -28.16
N ILE A 212 -9.55 -14.81 -28.81
CA ILE A 212 -10.22 -13.53 -28.58
C ILE A 212 -10.78 -13.48 -27.15
N GLY A 213 -11.35 -14.59 -26.68
CA GLY A 213 -11.89 -14.72 -25.34
C GLY A 213 -10.80 -14.60 -24.26
N LEU A 214 -9.63 -15.22 -24.49
CA LEU A 214 -8.47 -15.08 -23.61
C LEU A 214 -7.99 -13.61 -23.54
N PHE A 215 -7.89 -12.93 -24.68
CA PHE A 215 -7.47 -11.54 -24.74
C PHE A 215 -8.41 -10.60 -23.97
N PHE A 216 -9.73 -10.72 -24.18
CA PHE A 216 -10.70 -9.88 -23.45
C PHE A 216 -10.72 -10.16 -21.95
N MET A 217 -10.52 -11.42 -21.53
CA MET A 217 -10.42 -11.76 -20.12
C MET A 217 -9.15 -11.14 -19.49
N SER A 218 -7.99 -11.26 -20.15
CA SER A 218 -6.74 -10.64 -19.70
C SER A 218 -6.85 -9.11 -19.66
N ALA A 219 -7.50 -8.50 -20.65
CA ALA A 219 -7.74 -7.05 -20.69
C ALA A 219 -8.62 -6.59 -19.53
N SER A 220 -9.70 -7.33 -19.23
CA SER A 220 -10.59 -7.03 -18.11
C SER A 220 -9.85 -7.11 -16.77
N LEU A 221 -9.04 -8.16 -16.57
CA LEU A 221 -8.17 -8.29 -15.40
C LEU A 221 -7.22 -7.09 -15.28
N ALA A 222 -6.55 -6.72 -16.37
CA ALA A 222 -5.60 -5.62 -16.38
C ALA A 222 -6.24 -4.28 -16.01
N VAL A 223 -7.43 -3.95 -16.56
CA VAL A 223 -8.13 -2.69 -16.25
C VAL A 223 -8.57 -2.64 -14.78
N VAL A 224 -9.17 -3.71 -14.26
CA VAL A 224 -9.64 -3.76 -12.88
C VAL A 224 -8.45 -3.72 -11.91
N SER A 225 -7.41 -4.50 -12.19
CA SER A 225 -6.21 -4.55 -11.35
C SER A 225 -5.40 -3.25 -11.39
N PHE A 226 -5.29 -2.58 -12.54
CA PHE A 226 -4.59 -1.30 -12.65
C PHE A 226 -5.11 -0.27 -11.66
N SER A 227 -6.41 -0.33 -11.35
CA SER A 227 -7.08 0.63 -10.49
C SER A 227 -6.71 0.45 -9.02
N CYS A 228 -6.47 -0.78 -8.55
CA CYS A 228 -5.97 -1.03 -7.20
C CYS A 228 -4.44 -1.02 -7.11
N THR A 229 -3.74 -1.22 -8.23
CA THR A 229 -2.26 -1.24 -8.30
C THR A 229 -1.65 0.10 -8.71
N GLY A 230 -2.49 1.08 -9.04
CA GLY A 230 -2.12 2.41 -9.52
C GLY A 230 -1.04 3.10 -8.67
N PRO A 231 -1.11 3.10 -7.33
CA PRO A 231 -0.06 3.70 -6.49
C PRO A 231 1.30 3.02 -6.66
N ILE A 232 1.34 1.68 -6.72
CA ILE A 232 2.58 0.90 -6.88
C ILE A 232 3.16 1.14 -8.28
N ILE A 233 2.31 1.06 -9.31
CA ILE A 233 2.70 1.27 -10.70
C ILE A 233 3.16 2.72 -10.90
N GLY A 234 2.46 3.69 -10.32
CA GLY A 234 2.81 5.12 -10.41
C GLY A 234 4.19 5.41 -9.84
N THR A 235 4.49 4.93 -8.63
CA THR A 235 5.83 5.10 -8.03
C THR A 235 6.92 4.42 -8.86
N LEU A 236 6.65 3.22 -9.35
CA LEU A 236 7.58 2.45 -10.16
C LEU A 236 7.86 3.17 -11.49
N LEU A 237 6.82 3.68 -12.15
CA LEU A 237 6.93 4.35 -13.44
C LEU A 237 7.67 5.68 -13.33
N VAL A 238 7.48 6.45 -12.26
CA VAL A 238 8.22 7.70 -12.04
C VAL A 238 9.70 7.41 -11.73
N GLU A 239 9.99 6.48 -10.82
CA GLU A 239 11.37 6.06 -10.55
C GLU A 239 12.05 5.56 -11.84
N ALA A 240 11.34 4.78 -12.64
CA ALA A 240 11.85 4.25 -13.90
C ALA A 240 12.04 5.32 -14.98
N ALA A 241 11.20 6.36 -15.01
CA ALA A 241 11.31 7.48 -15.95
C ALA A 241 12.50 8.39 -15.63
N THR A 242 12.80 8.60 -14.35
CA THR A 242 13.95 9.43 -13.92
C THR A 242 15.30 8.77 -14.13
N ARG A 243 15.33 7.43 -14.29
CA ARG A 243 16.57 6.63 -14.29
C ARG A 243 16.96 6.05 -15.66
N GLY A 244 16.19 6.27 -16.73
CA GLY A 244 16.52 5.77 -18.06
C GLY A 244 15.81 6.49 -19.20
N GLU A 245 16.52 6.69 -20.31
CA GLU A 245 15.94 7.19 -21.56
C GLU A 245 14.89 6.22 -22.10
N ARG A 246 13.60 6.55 -21.90
CA ARG A 246 12.38 5.95 -22.49
C ARG A 246 12.08 4.46 -22.20
N LEU A 247 13.08 3.61 -21.98
CA LEU A 247 12.92 2.16 -21.78
C LEU A 247 12.70 1.74 -20.33
N GLY A 248 13.04 2.58 -19.35
CA GLY A 248 12.84 2.29 -17.92
C GLY A 248 11.40 1.89 -17.58
N PRO A 249 10.38 2.71 -17.94
CA PRO A 249 8.97 2.38 -17.75
C PRO A 249 8.56 1.02 -18.32
N ALA A 250 9.04 0.68 -19.52
CA ALA A 250 8.74 -0.59 -20.16
C ALA A 250 9.33 -1.78 -19.39
N ILE A 251 10.57 -1.65 -18.91
CA ILE A 251 11.26 -2.69 -18.13
C ILE A 251 10.59 -2.89 -16.77
N GLY A 252 10.21 -1.81 -16.09
CA GLY A 252 9.49 -1.87 -14.81
C GLY A 252 8.13 -2.57 -14.95
N MET A 253 7.35 -2.19 -15.97
CA MET A 253 6.04 -2.81 -16.25
C MET A 253 6.16 -4.26 -16.72
N LEU A 254 7.25 -4.60 -17.42
CA LEU A 254 7.55 -5.98 -17.80
C LEU A 254 7.84 -6.83 -16.56
N GLY A 255 8.65 -6.34 -15.61
CA GLY A 255 8.87 -7.01 -14.33
C GLY A 255 7.57 -7.18 -13.53
N PHE A 256 6.77 -6.12 -13.41
CA PHE A 256 5.49 -6.12 -12.71
C PHE A 256 4.50 -7.13 -13.29
N SER A 257 4.34 -7.13 -14.61
CA SER A 257 3.38 -8.00 -15.29
C SER A 257 3.80 -9.46 -15.33
N ILE A 258 5.10 -9.77 -15.39
CA ILE A 258 5.61 -11.13 -15.23
C ILE A 258 5.28 -11.67 -13.84
N ALA A 259 5.57 -10.91 -12.79
CA ALA A 259 5.27 -11.32 -11.41
C ALA A 259 3.78 -11.56 -11.19
N LEU A 260 2.91 -10.71 -11.76
CA LEU A 260 1.46 -10.89 -11.69
C LEU A 260 0.99 -12.09 -12.53
N ALA A 261 1.53 -12.30 -13.73
CA ALA A 261 1.12 -13.40 -14.61
C ALA A 261 1.50 -14.78 -14.07
N VAL A 262 2.63 -14.92 -13.38
CA VAL A 262 3.15 -16.22 -12.90
C VAL A 262 2.13 -16.97 -12.02
N PRO A 263 1.54 -16.39 -10.96
CA PRO A 263 0.50 -17.06 -10.17
C PRO A 263 -0.71 -17.48 -11.01
N PHE A 264 -1.21 -16.62 -11.90
CA PHE A 264 -2.38 -16.93 -12.74
C PHE A 264 -2.11 -18.06 -13.73
N VAL A 265 -0.95 -18.05 -14.39
CA VAL A 265 -0.52 -19.12 -15.30
C VAL A 265 -0.36 -20.42 -14.52
N LEU A 266 0.22 -20.37 -13.31
CA LEU A 266 0.39 -21.54 -12.45
C LEU A 266 -0.96 -22.16 -12.06
N PHE A 267 -1.90 -21.35 -11.57
CA PHE A 267 -3.25 -21.82 -11.22
C PHE A 267 -4.03 -22.35 -12.43
N ALA A 268 -3.84 -21.76 -13.61
CA ALA A 268 -4.46 -22.23 -14.85
C ALA A 268 -3.80 -23.50 -15.41
N MET A 269 -2.50 -23.72 -15.19
CA MET A 269 -1.73 -24.89 -15.67
C MET A 269 -2.08 -26.16 -14.89
N PHE A 270 -2.44 -26.02 -13.61
CA PHE A 270 -2.81 -27.13 -12.74
C PHE A 270 -4.26 -27.05 -12.25
N PRO A 271 -5.29 -27.17 -13.12
CA PRO A 271 -6.69 -27.25 -12.68
C PRO A 271 -6.92 -28.40 -11.70
N SER A 272 -6.11 -29.47 -11.79
CA SER A 272 -6.12 -30.60 -10.86
C SER A 272 -5.65 -30.26 -9.44
N MET A 273 -4.75 -29.29 -9.26
CA MET A 273 -4.33 -28.79 -7.94
C MET A 273 -5.48 -28.02 -7.25
N LEU A 274 -6.39 -27.45 -8.05
CA LEU A 274 -7.65 -26.88 -7.57
C LEU A 274 -8.74 -27.92 -7.37
N LYS A 275 -8.71 -29.04 -8.11
CA LYS A 275 -9.59 -30.20 -7.87
C LYS A 275 -9.25 -30.92 -6.54
N SER A 276 -8.02 -30.78 -6.05
CA SER A 276 -7.59 -31.19 -4.71
C SER A 276 -7.84 -30.13 -3.63
N MET A 277 -8.24 -28.91 -4.01
CA MET A 277 -8.80 -27.97 -3.04
C MET A 277 -10.16 -28.53 -2.61
N PRO A 278 -10.42 -28.66 -1.29
CA PRO A 278 -11.61 -29.33 -0.78
C PRO A 278 -12.87 -28.72 -1.44
N LYS A 279 -13.74 -29.59 -1.96
CA LYS A 279 -14.99 -29.21 -2.65
C LYS A 279 -15.69 -28.13 -1.85
N SER A 280 -15.73 -26.90 -2.37
CA SER A 280 -16.68 -25.80 -2.06
C SER A 280 -17.33 -25.89 -0.67
N GLY A 281 -16.53 -26.10 0.38
CA GLY A 281 -17.04 -26.26 1.73
C GLY A 281 -17.33 -24.89 2.34
N GLY A 282 -17.80 -24.87 3.58
CA GLY A 282 -17.98 -23.62 4.35
C GLY A 282 -16.73 -22.75 4.41
N TRP A 283 -15.52 -23.33 4.23
CA TRP A 283 -14.26 -22.58 4.18
C TRP A 283 -14.17 -21.59 3.01
N LEU A 284 -14.53 -21.99 1.78
CA LEU A 284 -14.47 -21.08 0.62
C LEU A 284 -15.47 -19.94 0.79
N ASN A 285 -16.63 -20.23 1.39
CA ASN A 285 -17.59 -19.18 1.72
C ASN A 285 -17.04 -18.23 2.79
N SER A 286 -16.35 -18.76 3.80
CA SER A 286 -15.65 -17.94 4.81
C SER A 286 -14.57 -17.04 4.20
N VAL A 287 -13.79 -17.54 3.23
CA VAL A 287 -12.81 -16.71 2.51
C VAL A 287 -13.50 -15.58 1.74
N LYS A 288 -14.61 -15.85 1.03
CA LYS A 288 -15.38 -14.82 0.34
C LYS A 288 -15.83 -13.73 1.30
N VAL A 289 -16.47 -14.08 2.41
CA VAL A 289 -16.96 -13.10 3.39
C VAL A 289 -15.82 -12.26 3.97
N VAL A 290 -14.69 -12.88 4.31
CA VAL A 290 -13.49 -12.17 4.79
C VAL A 290 -13.00 -11.16 3.74
N LEU A 291 -12.89 -11.58 2.46
CA LEU A 291 -12.51 -10.70 1.36
C LEU A 291 -13.53 -9.58 1.15
N GLY A 292 -14.82 -9.85 1.30
CA GLY A 292 -15.88 -8.83 1.20
C GLY A 292 -15.73 -7.72 2.24
N PHE A 293 -15.41 -8.05 3.50
CA PHE A 293 -15.12 -7.04 4.52
C PHE A 293 -13.85 -6.24 4.21
N LEU A 294 -12.78 -6.90 3.74
CA LEU A 294 -11.54 -6.23 3.35
C LEU A 294 -11.74 -5.31 2.14
N GLU A 295 -12.52 -5.75 1.15
CA GLU A 295 -12.86 -4.95 -0.02
C GLU A 295 -13.74 -3.76 0.34
N LEU A 296 -14.69 -3.92 1.27
CA LEU A 296 -15.49 -2.81 1.79
C LEU A 296 -14.63 -1.77 2.52
N ALA A 297 -13.67 -2.20 3.35
CA ALA A 297 -12.74 -1.29 4.02
C ALA A 297 -11.88 -0.52 3.01
N LEU A 298 -11.44 -1.17 1.94
CA LEU A 298 -10.62 -0.56 0.89
C LEU A 298 -11.44 0.33 -0.05
N ALA A 299 -12.72 0.04 -0.27
CA ALA A 299 -13.64 0.94 -0.98
C ALA A 299 -13.73 2.30 -0.29
N LEU A 300 -13.77 2.34 1.05
CA LEU A 300 -13.78 3.59 1.81
C LEU A 300 -12.54 4.47 1.53
N LYS A 301 -11.38 3.87 1.19
CA LYS A 301 -10.20 4.65 0.81
C LYS A 301 -10.42 5.43 -0.48
N PHE A 302 -11.06 4.82 -1.48
CA PHE A 302 -11.41 5.53 -2.72
C PHE A 302 -12.42 6.65 -2.48
N LEU A 303 -13.40 6.42 -1.61
CA LEU A 303 -14.35 7.47 -1.22
C LEU A 303 -13.67 8.61 -0.44
N SER A 304 -12.77 8.28 0.49
CA SER A 304 -11.96 9.26 1.23
C SER A 304 -11.08 10.09 0.29
N ASN A 305 -10.51 9.48 -0.74
CA ASN A 305 -9.71 10.22 -1.72
C ASN A 305 -10.54 11.26 -2.51
N VAL A 306 -11.82 10.96 -2.79
CA VAL A 306 -12.75 11.90 -3.41
C VAL A 306 -13.12 13.00 -2.43
N ASP A 307 -13.45 12.63 -1.20
CA ASP A 307 -13.83 13.55 -0.13
C ASP A 307 -12.74 14.61 0.13
N LEU A 308 -11.48 14.17 0.20
CA LEU A 308 -10.32 15.04 0.37
C LEU A 308 -10.05 15.93 -0.84
N ALA A 309 -10.08 15.37 -2.06
CA ALA A 309 -9.79 16.14 -3.28
C ALA A 309 -10.82 17.24 -3.57
N TYR A 310 -12.08 17.03 -3.18
CA TYR A 310 -13.20 17.95 -3.37
C TYR A 310 -13.61 18.71 -2.09
N ASN A 311 -12.91 18.50 -0.98
CA ASN A 311 -13.16 19.17 0.30
C ASN A 311 -14.60 19.01 0.81
N TRP A 312 -15.20 17.84 0.65
CA TRP A 312 -16.56 17.56 1.13
C TRP A 312 -16.63 17.50 2.66
N ASN A 313 -15.58 17.02 3.34
CA ASN A 313 -15.50 16.83 4.79
C ASN A 313 -16.65 15.95 5.33
N PHE A 314 -17.02 14.90 4.59
CA PHE A 314 -17.93 13.86 5.08
C PHE A 314 -17.18 12.70 5.73
N LEU A 315 -15.93 12.46 5.34
CA LEU A 315 -15.10 11.34 5.80
C LEU A 315 -13.85 11.82 6.50
N ASP A 316 -14.06 12.68 7.49
CA ASP A 316 -13.03 13.08 8.44
C ASP A 316 -12.43 11.85 9.15
N ARG A 317 -11.23 12.03 9.68
CA ARG A 317 -10.40 10.92 10.19
C ARG A 317 -11.12 10.04 11.21
N GLU A 318 -11.93 10.61 12.10
CA GLU A 318 -12.72 9.93 13.10
C GLU A 318 -13.89 9.14 12.50
N VAL A 319 -14.57 9.66 11.49
CA VAL A 319 -15.66 8.97 10.80
C VAL A 319 -15.08 7.80 10.02
N TYR A 320 -13.98 8.03 9.31
CA TYR A 320 -13.24 7.00 8.59
C TYR A 320 -12.78 5.87 9.53
N LEU A 321 -12.16 6.24 10.67
CA LEU A 321 -11.70 5.28 11.68
C LEU A 321 -12.86 4.53 12.33
N ALA A 322 -13.98 5.20 12.63
CA ALA A 322 -15.16 4.56 13.19
C ALA A 322 -15.73 3.50 12.25
N LEU A 323 -15.86 3.82 10.95
CA LEU A 323 -16.29 2.87 9.93
C LEU A 323 -15.33 1.68 9.84
N TRP A 324 -14.01 1.90 9.84
CA TRP A 324 -13.02 0.83 9.85
C TRP A 324 -13.10 -0.04 11.10
N ILE A 325 -13.21 0.55 12.29
CA ILE A 325 -13.38 -0.18 13.55
C ILE A 325 -14.63 -1.05 13.52
N VAL A 326 -15.75 -0.55 12.99
CA VAL A 326 -16.99 -1.32 12.84
C VAL A 326 -16.82 -2.45 11.83
N ILE A 327 -16.25 -2.20 10.65
CA ILE A 327 -16.05 -3.22 9.60
C ILE A 327 -15.16 -4.36 10.10
N PHE A 328 -14.00 -4.03 10.68
CA PHE A 328 -13.09 -5.05 11.22
C PHE A 328 -13.65 -5.71 12.48
N GLY A 329 -14.44 -4.99 13.28
CA GLY A 329 -15.17 -5.57 14.42
C GLY A 329 -16.20 -6.62 13.97
N LEU A 330 -16.99 -6.32 12.94
CA LEU A 330 -17.92 -7.26 12.33
C LEU A 330 -17.19 -8.46 11.70
N LEU A 331 -16.04 -8.24 11.05
CA LEU A 331 -15.17 -9.31 10.57
C LEU A 331 -14.69 -10.21 11.73
N GLY A 332 -14.28 -9.63 12.85
CA GLY A 332 -13.88 -10.38 14.05
C GLY A 332 -15.04 -11.21 14.62
N LEU A 333 -16.23 -10.62 14.73
CA LEU A 333 -17.44 -11.31 15.19
C LEU A 333 -17.87 -12.42 14.24
N TYR A 334 -17.75 -12.19 12.93
CA TYR A 334 -17.92 -13.20 11.90
C TYR A 334 -16.95 -14.37 12.09
N LEU A 335 -15.66 -14.07 12.31
CA LEU A 335 -14.65 -15.11 12.54
C LEU A 335 -14.90 -15.89 13.84
N ILE A 336 -15.49 -15.30 14.89
CA ILE A 336 -15.91 -16.06 16.09
C ILE A 336 -17.16 -16.93 15.82
N GLY A 337 -17.85 -16.72 14.69
CA GLY A 337 -19.08 -17.45 14.35
C GLY A 337 -20.34 -16.84 14.97
N LYS A 338 -20.27 -15.59 15.46
CA LYS A 338 -21.45 -14.86 15.98
C LYS A 338 -22.35 -14.32 14.87
N ILE A 339 -21.77 -14.06 13.69
CA ILE A 339 -22.47 -13.61 12.49
C ILE A 339 -22.35 -14.72 11.44
N GLN A 340 -23.44 -15.04 10.75
CA GLN A 340 -23.49 -16.05 9.71
C GLN A 340 -24.26 -15.47 8.51
N PHE A 341 -23.73 -15.60 7.30
CA PHE A 341 -24.39 -15.16 6.07
C PHE A 341 -25.16 -16.31 5.40
N SER A 342 -26.04 -16.01 4.45
CA SER A 342 -26.97 -16.97 3.83
C SER A 342 -26.30 -18.18 3.16
N HIS A 343 -25.02 -18.06 2.78
CA HIS A 343 -24.24 -19.13 2.14
C HIS A 343 -23.31 -19.88 3.11
N ASP A 344 -23.32 -19.54 4.40
CA ASP A 344 -22.48 -20.18 5.41
C ASP A 344 -23.16 -21.41 6.02
N SER A 345 -22.36 -22.44 6.30
CA SER A 345 -22.74 -23.58 7.12
C SER A 345 -22.60 -23.27 8.62
N PRO A 346 -23.49 -23.77 9.49
CA PRO A 346 -23.40 -23.54 10.93
C PRO A 346 -22.09 -24.13 11.50
N LEU A 347 -21.43 -23.39 12.37
CA LEU A 347 -20.19 -23.81 13.03
C LEU A 347 -20.49 -24.44 14.38
N GLN A 348 -20.17 -25.72 14.55
CA GLN A 348 -20.29 -26.39 15.85
C GLN A 348 -19.10 -26.12 16.79
N PHE A 349 -17.92 -25.90 16.22
CA PHE A 349 -16.68 -25.62 16.95
C PHE A 349 -15.84 -24.57 16.23
N LEU A 350 -15.06 -23.81 17.00
CA LEU A 350 -14.16 -22.79 16.45
C LEU A 350 -12.80 -23.41 16.15
N SER A 351 -12.38 -23.40 14.88
CA SER A 351 -11.09 -23.95 14.48
C SER A 351 -9.93 -23.05 14.95
N ILE A 352 -8.80 -23.64 15.33
CA ILE A 352 -7.61 -22.92 15.81
C ILE A 352 -7.15 -21.83 14.81
N PRO A 353 -7.06 -22.10 13.49
CA PRO A 353 -6.66 -21.08 12.52
C PRO A 353 -7.62 -19.89 12.55
N ARG A 354 -8.93 -20.12 12.55
CA ARG A 354 -9.97 -19.09 12.57
C ARG A 354 -9.89 -18.23 13.83
N THR A 355 -9.63 -18.85 14.99
CA THR A 355 -9.38 -18.14 16.25
C THR A 355 -8.15 -17.25 16.18
N MET A 356 -7.07 -17.71 15.54
CA MET A 356 -5.85 -16.91 15.38
C MET A 356 -6.08 -15.70 14.47
N ILE A 357 -6.83 -15.86 13.38
CA ILE A 357 -7.25 -14.73 12.53
C ILE A 357 -8.10 -13.75 13.34
N ALA A 358 -9.08 -14.26 14.12
CA ALA A 358 -9.95 -13.42 14.93
C ALA A 358 -9.15 -12.58 15.95
N ILE A 359 -8.19 -13.19 16.65
CA ILE A 359 -7.32 -12.49 17.61
C ILE A 359 -6.52 -11.39 16.92
N LEU A 360 -5.97 -11.65 15.73
CA LEU A 360 -5.25 -10.65 14.94
C LEU A 360 -6.18 -9.49 14.56
N VAL A 361 -7.37 -9.79 14.04
CA VAL A 361 -8.37 -8.78 13.64
C VAL A 361 -8.80 -7.94 14.84
N PHE A 362 -9.13 -8.54 15.99
CA PHE A 362 -9.48 -7.78 17.19
C PHE A 362 -8.30 -6.96 17.74
N SER A 363 -7.07 -7.48 17.67
CA SER A 363 -5.88 -6.71 18.03
C SER A 363 -5.71 -5.49 17.14
N PHE A 364 -6.01 -5.63 15.83
CA PHE A 364 -6.02 -4.54 14.89
C PHE A 364 -7.14 -3.51 15.18
N VAL A 365 -8.34 -3.97 15.55
CA VAL A 365 -9.42 -3.08 16.00
C VAL A 365 -8.99 -2.29 17.24
N VAL A 366 -8.46 -2.95 18.27
CA VAL A 366 -7.98 -2.30 19.49
C VAL A 366 -6.85 -1.31 19.21
N TYR A 367 -5.96 -1.62 18.25
CA TYR A 367 -4.92 -0.69 17.82
C TYR A 367 -5.48 0.61 17.23
N MET A 368 -6.60 0.56 16.50
CA MET A 368 -7.22 1.74 15.89
C MET A 368 -7.98 2.62 16.90
N VAL A 369 -8.46 2.06 18.01
CA VAL A 369 -9.27 2.76 19.02
C VAL A 369 -8.60 4.07 19.47
N PRO A 370 -7.32 4.11 19.92
CA PRO A 370 -6.63 5.37 20.27
C PRO A 370 -6.61 6.44 19.17
N GLY A 371 -6.74 6.06 17.90
CA GLY A 371 -6.79 7.01 16.78
C GLY A 371 -8.00 7.93 16.82
N LEU A 372 -9.14 7.46 17.36
CA LEU A 372 -10.34 8.28 17.56
C LEU A 372 -10.10 9.47 18.51
N TRP A 373 -9.01 9.43 19.29
CA TRP A 373 -8.60 10.48 20.22
C TRP A 373 -7.34 11.24 19.79
N GLY A 374 -6.91 11.11 18.53
CA GLY A 374 -5.78 11.87 17.98
C GLY A 374 -4.45 11.12 17.97
N ALA A 375 -4.41 9.82 18.26
CA ALA A 375 -3.18 9.06 18.10
C ALA A 375 -2.79 8.99 16.60
N PRO A 376 -1.49 9.10 16.26
CA PRO A 376 -1.04 9.17 14.86
C PRO A 376 -1.15 7.84 14.10
N LEU A 377 -1.33 6.71 14.79
CA LEU A 377 -1.49 5.38 14.20
C LEU A 377 -0.47 5.07 13.08
N LYS A 378 0.82 5.21 13.40
CA LYS A 378 1.94 5.18 12.41
C LYS A 378 1.84 4.03 11.40
N ALA A 379 1.46 2.82 11.85
CA ALA A 379 1.42 1.63 11.00
C ALA A 379 0.41 1.70 9.85
N ILE A 380 -0.66 2.50 9.99
CA ILE A 380 -1.71 2.66 8.97
C ILE A 380 -1.89 4.11 8.52
N SER A 381 -1.02 5.02 8.95
CA SER A 381 -1.06 6.46 8.62
C SER A 381 -1.17 6.73 7.11
N ALA A 382 -0.52 5.89 6.29
CA ALA A 382 -0.61 5.86 4.84
C ALA A 382 -2.05 5.74 4.28
N PHE A 383 -2.95 5.08 4.99
CA PHE A 383 -4.32 4.78 4.54
C PHE A 383 -5.37 5.67 5.21
N LEU A 384 -5.01 6.42 6.25
CA LEU A 384 -5.94 7.27 6.99
C LEU A 384 -5.99 8.69 6.39
N PRO A 385 -7.14 9.39 6.52
CA PRO A 385 -7.19 10.83 6.30
C PRO A 385 -6.17 11.58 7.18
N PRO A 386 -5.71 12.79 6.75
CA PRO A 386 -4.78 13.61 7.52
C PRO A 386 -5.27 13.90 8.94
N ILE A 387 -4.35 14.03 9.89
CA ILE A 387 -4.70 14.35 11.29
C ILE A 387 -5.36 15.73 11.45
N GLY A 388 -5.15 16.64 10.50
CA GLY A 388 -5.81 17.96 10.49
C GLY A 388 -7.32 17.88 10.26
N THR A 389 -7.82 16.83 9.59
CA THR A 389 -9.28 16.63 9.41
C THR A 389 -10.00 16.16 10.67
N GLN A 390 -9.27 15.90 11.76
CA GLN A 390 -9.86 15.38 12.98
C GLN A 390 -10.36 16.50 13.90
N ASP A 391 -11.67 16.55 14.14
CA ASP A 391 -12.28 17.57 15.02
C ASP A 391 -11.96 17.29 16.49
N PHE A 392 -12.01 16.01 16.89
CA PHE A 392 -11.80 15.61 18.27
C PHE A 392 -10.39 15.04 18.53
N ASP A 393 -9.55 15.82 19.21
CA ASP A 393 -8.21 15.39 19.66
C ASP A 393 -8.00 15.71 21.15
N LEU A 394 -7.71 14.66 21.95
CA LEU A 394 -7.42 14.78 23.37
C LEU A 394 -6.16 15.60 23.68
N ASN A 395 -5.19 15.63 22.75
CA ASN A 395 -3.96 16.41 22.90
C ASN A 395 -4.20 17.91 22.74
N ASN A 396 -5.24 18.33 22.01
CA ASN A 396 -5.62 19.74 21.91
C ASN A 396 -6.28 20.24 23.21
N LEU A 397 -6.99 19.35 23.92
CA LEU A 397 -7.60 19.65 25.22
C LEU A 397 -6.55 19.84 26.33
N THR A 398 -5.44 19.09 26.30
CA THR A 398 -4.34 19.26 27.26
C THR A 398 -3.44 20.45 26.94
N LEU A 399 -3.21 20.78 25.66
CA LEU A 399 -2.51 22.01 25.27
C LEU A 399 -3.31 23.28 25.58
N SER A 400 -4.65 23.24 25.53
CA SER A 400 -5.50 24.38 25.92
C SER A 400 -5.42 24.71 27.43
N ALA A 401 -4.93 23.77 28.25
CA ALA A 401 -4.66 23.99 29.68
C ALA A 401 -3.20 24.42 29.97
N ALA A 402 -2.31 24.36 28.98
CA ALA A 402 -0.87 24.63 29.10
C ALA A 402 -0.46 25.85 28.25
N GLY A 403 -1.06 27.01 28.52
CA GLY A 403 -0.74 28.26 27.82
C GLY A 403 -1.06 28.22 26.32
N PRO A 404 -0.88 29.33 25.58
CA PRO A 404 -1.15 29.30 24.16
C PRO A 404 -0.20 28.29 23.51
N ALA A 405 -0.77 27.24 22.92
CA ALA A 405 -0.17 26.63 21.75
C ALA A 405 0.27 27.78 20.82
N HIS A 406 1.34 27.60 20.03
CA HIS A 406 1.69 28.52 18.95
C HIS A 406 0.47 28.65 18.02
N THR A 407 -0.46 29.53 18.41
CA THR A 407 -1.31 30.29 17.53
C THR A 407 -0.28 30.95 16.64
N GLY A 408 -0.31 30.62 15.34
CA GLY A 408 0.39 31.42 14.35
C GLY A 408 0.16 32.87 14.75
N GLY A 409 1.23 33.66 14.80
CA GLY A 409 1.13 35.05 15.24
C GLY A 409 -0.02 35.75 14.50
N ALA A 410 -0.49 36.90 14.97
CA ALA A 410 -1.59 37.63 14.32
C ALA A 410 -1.45 37.82 12.78
N ASP A 411 -0.24 37.57 12.24
CA ASP A 411 0.17 37.56 10.85
C ASP A 411 0.14 36.19 10.11
N ALA A 412 -0.36 35.10 10.72
CA ALA A 412 -0.44 33.78 10.07
C ALA A 412 -1.71 33.65 9.21
N ASN A 413 -2.85 34.15 9.71
CA ASN A 413 -4.12 34.13 8.98
C ASN A 413 -4.17 35.10 7.79
N SER A 414 -3.21 36.03 7.70
CA SER A 414 -3.04 36.95 6.56
C SER A 414 -2.29 36.31 5.40
N ARG A 415 -1.56 35.21 5.61
CA ARG A 415 -0.82 34.50 4.56
C ARG A 415 -1.77 33.87 3.54
N LYS A 416 -1.40 33.91 2.26
CA LYS A 416 -2.21 33.33 1.19
C LYS A 416 -2.48 31.84 1.42
N HIS A 417 -3.73 31.46 1.20
CA HIS A 417 -4.23 30.08 1.29
C HIS A 417 -4.07 29.41 2.67
N TYR A 418 -3.64 30.14 3.70
CA TYR A 418 -3.34 29.58 5.01
C TYR A 418 -4.55 28.95 5.67
N THR A 419 -5.66 29.69 5.79
CA THR A 419 -6.87 29.16 6.43
C THR A 419 -7.47 27.96 5.70
N TYR A 420 -7.25 27.88 4.37
CA TYR A 420 -7.75 26.81 3.51
C TYR A 420 -6.98 25.50 3.72
N PHE A 421 -5.65 25.53 3.72
CA PHE A 421 -4.83 24.32 3.86
C PHE A 421 -4.49 24.01 5.33
N HIS A 422 -4.09 25.00 6.12
CA HIS A 422 -3.55 24.80 7.47
C HIS A 422 -4.52 24.12 8.44
N SER A 423 -5.81 24.42 8.31
CA SER A 423 -6.84 23.83 9.17
C SER A 423 -7.06 22.33 8.92
N LYS A 424 -6.65 21.80 7.75
CA LYS A 424 -7.06 20.47 7.30
C LYS A 424 -5.90 19.49 7.11
N SER A 425 -4.70 19.97 6.79
CA SER A 425 -3.64 19.10 6.27
C SER A 425 -2.35 19.10 7.08
N THR A 426 -2.05 20.16 7.82
CA THR A 426 -0.73 20.34 8.45
C THR A 426 -0.52 19.40 9.62
N ILE A 427 0.72 18.90 9.75
CA ILE A 427 1.13 18.25 10.98
C ILE A 427 1.09 19.25 12.14
N LYS A 428 0.49 18.84 13.26
CA LYS A 428 0.45 19.64 14.48
C LYS A 428 1.85 20.09 14.93
N GLY A 429 2.00 21.40 15.08
CA GLY A 429 3.23 22.03 15.55
C GLY A 429 4.24 22.40 14.45
N LEU A 430 3.84 22.37 13.18
CA LEU A 430 4.50 23.08 12.07
C LEU A 430 3.60 24.25 11.63
N ASP A 431 4.22 25.34 11.14
CA ASP A 431 3.51 26.52 10.63
C ASP A 431 3.99 26.90 9.22
N PRO A 432 3.67 26.09 8.19
CA PRO A 432 4.15 26.32 6.83
C PRO A 432 3.42 27.47 6.13
N TYR A 433 4.08 27.97 5.09
CA TYR A 433 3.44 28.79 4.04
C TYR A 433 2.79 27.88 2.99
N TYR A 434 1.82 28.41 2.24
CA TYR A 434 1.15 27.70 1.12
C TYR A 434 1.25 28.43 -0.21
N ASP A 435 2.00 29.53 -0.22
CA ASP A 435 2.31 30.31 -1.40
C ASP A 435 3.84 30.44 -1.48
N TYR A 436 4.40 30.09 -2.63
CA TYR A 436 5.84 30.04 -2.83
C TYR A 436 6.48 31.43 -2.72
N ASP A 437 5.84 32.46 -3.29
CA ASP A 437 6.40 33.81 -3.34
C ASP A 437 6.44 34.43 -1.94
N GLU A 438 5.38 34.24 -1.13
CA GLU A 438 5.37 34.66 0.27
C GLU A 438 6.44 33.93 1.10
N ALA A 439 6.61 32.63 0.88
CA ALA A 439 7.60 31.84 1.59
C ALA A 439 9.04 32.27 1.24
N LEU A 440 9.31 32.54 -0.04
CA LEU A 440 10.62 33.01 -0.49
C LEU A 440 10.93 34.41 0.05
N ALA A 441 9.95 35.31 0.07
CA ALA A 441 10.10 36.63 0.68
C ALA A 441 10.43 36.52 2.18
N ALA A 442 9.71 35.66 2.92
CA ALA A 442 9.97 35.40 4.34
C ALA A 442 11.35 34.76 4.58
N ALA A 443 11.77 33.83 3.73
CA ALA A 443 13.10 33.22 3.77
C ALA A 443 14.21 34.27 3.62
N LYS A 444 14.05 35.19 2.67
CA LYS A 444 14.97 36.30 2.44
C LYS A 444 15.03 37.29 3.61
N GLU A 445 13.88 37.62 4.20
CA GLU A 445 13.81 38.52 5.36
C GLU A 445 14.48 37.90 6.60
N GLN A 446 14.18 36.63 6.88
CA GLN A 446 14.67 35.92 8.06
C GLN A 446 16.07 35.32 7.88
N LYS A 447 16.62 35.39 6.65
CA LYS A 447 17.92 34.80 6.26
C LYS A 447 18.00 33.30 6.59
N LYS A 448 16.94 32.57 6.26
CA LYS A 448 16.85 31.13 6.45
C LYS A 448 16.65 30.44 5.11
N PRO A 449 17.22 29.25 4.89
CA PRO A 449 16.92 28.46 3.70
C PRO A 449 15.43 28.11 3.61
N LEU A 450 14.94 27.99 2.38
CA LEU A 450 13.57 27.61 2.07
C LEU A 450 13.49 26.11 1.80
N LEU A 451 12.64 25.39 2.54
CA LEU A 451 12.28 24.02 2.25
C LEU A 451 10.91 24.00 1.56
N VAL A 452 10.90 23.58 0.30
CA VAL A 452 9.70 23.37 -0.50
C VAL A 452 9.29 21.90 -0.43
N ASP A 453 8.10 21.63 0.08
CA ASP A 453 7.45 20.33 0.08
C ASP A 453 6.32 20.29 -0.95
N PHE A 454 6.55 19.63 -2.09
CA PHE A 454 5.48 19.31 -3.03
C PHE A 454 4.72 18.09 -2.52
N THR A 455 3.51 18.34 -2.06
CA THR A 455 2.68 17.37 -1.36
C THR A 455 1.30 17.25 -2.00
N GLY A 456 0.46 16.39 -1.46
CA GLY A 456 -0.91 16.23 -1.93
C GLY A 456 -1.82 15.59 -0.87
N TRP A 457 -3.10 15.91 -0.95
CA TRP A 457 -4.15 15.35 -0.11
C TRP A 457 -4.16 13.82 -0.13
N ASN A 458 -4.00 13.24 -1.33
CA ASN A 458 -4.06 11.80 -1.56
C ASN A 458 -2.67 11.15 -1.62
N CYS A 459 -1.62 11.87 -1.26
CA CYS A 459 -0.24 11.39 -1.30
C CYS A 459 0.08 10.49 -0.10
N VAL A 460 -0.06 9.18 -0.31
CA VAL A 460 0.21 8.13 0.70
C VAL A 460 1.63 8.23 1.27
N ASN A 461 2.62 8.45 0.40
CA ASN A 461 4.03 8.54 0.81
C ASN A 461 4.32 9.83 1.61
N CYS A 462 3.62 10.93 1.29
CA CYS A 462 3.73 12.20 2.04
C CYS A 462 3.21 11.99 3.47
N ARG A 463 2.00 11.46 3.61
CA ARG A 463 1.41 11.16 4.94
C ARG A 463 2.26 10.20 5.76
N LYS A 464 2.91 9.23 5.12
CA LYS A 464 3.86 8.34 5.79
C LYS A 464 5.12 9.06 6.26
N MET A 465 5.72 9.91 5.42
CA MET A 465 6.86 10.76 5.81
C MET A 465 6.51 11.65 7.00
N GLU A 466 5.33 12.26 6.98
CA GLU A 466 4.83 13.12 8.04
C GLU A 466 4.70 12.34 9.37
N ALA A 467 4.08 11.16 9.32
CA ALA A 467 3.83 10.34 10.50
C ALA A 467 5.09 9.66 11.06
N GLU A 468 6.02 9.21 10.22
CA GLU A 468 7.21 8.47 10.64
C GLU A 468 8.42 9.37 10.90
N VAL A 469 8.65 10.37 10.04
CA VAL A 469 9.87 11.17 10.01
C VAL A 469 9.66 12.56 10.60
N TRP A 470 8.69 13.33 10.10
CA TRP A 470 8.48 14.71 10.56
C TRP A 470 7.89 14.78 11.97
N SER A 471 7.23 13.72 12.43
CA SER A 471 6.80 13.59 13.84
C SER A 471 7.97 13.40 14.83
N SER A 472 9.19 13.15 14.34
CA SER A 472 10.39 13.05 15.19
C SER A 472 10.74 14.42 15.79
N PRO A 473 10.99 14.51 17.13
CA PRO A 473 11.38 15.78 17.76
C PRO A 473 12.62 16.43 17.13
N LYS A 474 13.60 15.63 16.70
CA LYS A 474 14.84 16.11 16.06
C LYS A 474 14.54 16.80 14.73
N ILE A 475 13.80 16.13 13.85
CA ILE A 475 13.44 16.67 12.52
C ILE A 475 12.53 17.88 12.69
N ARG A 476 11.52 17.81 13.55
CA ARG A 476 10.60 18.92 13.81
C ARG A 476 11.31 20.17 14.31
N ALA A 477 12.33 20.01 15.17
CA ALA A 477 13.14 21.13 15.61
C ALA A 477 13.94 21.76 14.46
N MET A 478 14.53 20.96 13.57
CA MET A 478 15.22 21.47 12.38
C MET A 478 14.26 22.23 11.45
N LEU A 479 13.09 21.65 11.16
CA LEU A 479 12.07 22.26 10.29
C LEU A 479 11.59 23.62 10.81
N ASN A 480 11.31 23.73 12.12
CA ASN A 480 10.80 24.96 12.71
C ASN A 480 11.88 26.04 12.92
N ASN A 481 13.11 25.64 13.25
CA ASN A 481 14.14 26.59 13.67
C ASN A 481 15.05 27.03 12.52
N GLU A 482 15.42 26.10 11.63
CA GLU A 482 16.46 26.34 10.61
C GLU A 482 15.87 26.69 9.24
N PHE A 483 14.61 26.33 8.95
CA PHE A 483 14.00 26.52 7.64
C PHE A 483 12.78 27.44 7.68
N ILE A 484 12.48 28.06 6.53
CA ILE A 484 11.11 28.44 6.19
C ILE A 484 10.51 27.27 5.42
N LEU A 485 9.38 26.73 5.90
CA LEU A 485 8.69 25.61 5.26
C LEU A 485 7.55 26.15 4.38
N VAL A 486 7.47 25.64 3.15
CA VAL A 486 6.31 25.86 2.27
C VAL A 486 5.76 24.51 1.79
N GLU A 487 4.46 24.29 1.98
CA GLU A 487 3.75 23.11 1.50
C GLU A 487 2.94 23.47 0.24
N LEU A 488 3.31 22.88 -0.89
CA LEU A 488 2.67 23.12 -2.18
C LEU A 488 1.82 21.90 -2.57
N TYR A 489 0.51 21.99 -2.36
CA TYR A 489 -0.45 20.95 -2.73
C TYR A 489 -0.65 20.93 -4.25
N VAL A 490 -0.48 19.77 -4.87
CA VAL A 490 -0.59 19.59 -6.34
C VAL A 490 -1.87 18.90 -6.81
N ASP A 491 -2.69 18.39 -5.90
CA ASP A 491 -3.87 17.57 -6.21
C ASP A 491 -5.22 18.19 -5.77
N ASP A 492 -5.20 19.40 -5.18
CA ASP A 492 -6.43 20.15 -4.84
C ASP A 492 -7.24 20.49 -6.11
N LYS A 493 -8.57 20.36 -6.06
CA LYS A 493 -9.45 20.61 -7.23
C LYS A 493 -10.35 21.83 -7.09
N VAL A 494 -10.32 22.51 -5.95
CA VAL A 494 -11.33 23.52 -5.58
C VAL A 494 -10.73 24.93 -5.60
N LEU A 495 -9.47 25.10 -5.21
CA LEU A 495 -8.82 26.40 -5.11
C LEU A 495 -8.38 26.92 -6.48
N THR A 496 -9.23 27.77 -7.06
CA THR A 496 -8.99 28.38 -8.38
C THR A 496 -8.10 29.61 -8.29
N LEU A 497 -7.37 29.86 -9.37
CA LEU A 497 -6.60 31.10 -9.54
C LEU A 497 -7.51 32.21 -10.08
N PRO A 498 -7.22 33.49 -9.78
CA PRO A 498 -7.85 34.62 -10.44
C PRO A 498 -7.69 34.51 -11.97
N GLU A 499 -8.70 34.91 -12.75
CA GLU A 499 -8.67 34.81 -14.22
C GLU A 499 -7.46 35.54 -14.85
N SER A 500 -6.98 36.61 -14.21
CA SER A 500 -5.78 37.35 -14.64
C SER A 500 -4.49 36.54 -14.55
N GLU A 501 -4.47 35.47 -13.77
CA GLU A 501 -3.31 34.62 -13.56
C GLU A 501 -3.44 33.24 -14.24
N HIS A 502 -4.45 33.06 -15.10
CA HIS A 502 -4.59 31.85 -15.90
C HIS A 502 -3.58 31.89 -17.04
N TYR A 503 -2.88 30.80 -17.26
CA TYR A 503 -1.91 30.67 -18.35
C TYR A 503 -1.90 29.24 -18.89
N VAL A 504 -1.26 29.05 -20.05
CA VAL A 504 -0.98 27.74 -20.62
C VAL A 504 0.48 27.43 -20.37
N SER A 505 0.77 26.28 -19.76
CA SER A 505 2.13 25.86 -19.49
C SER A 505 2.91 25.58 -20.77
N ASP A 506 4.11 26.14 -20.90
CA ASP A 506 4.98 25.92 -22.05
C ASP A 506 5.53 24.49 -22.12
N LYS A 507 5.71 23.82 -20.97
CA LYS A 507 6.21 22.43 -20.91
C LYS A 507 5.10 21.40 -21.08
N THR A 508 3.93 21.60 -20.48
CA THR A 508 2.86 20.59 -20.48
C THR A 508 1.75 20.88 -21.49
N GLY A 509 1.63 22.11 -21.99
CA GLY A 509 0.54 22.54 -22.87
C GLY A 509 -0.83 22.59 -22.18
N LYS A 510 -0.89 22.38 -20.87
CA LYS A 510 -2.13 22.37 -20.08
C LYS A 510 -2.51 23.77 -19.63
N THR A 511 -3.82 24.02 -19.54
CA THR A 511 -4.37 25.24 -18.94
C THR A 511 -4.25 25.20 -17.42
N ILE A 512 -3.53 26.17 -16.87
CA ILE A 512 -3.29 26.37 -15.46
C ILE A 512 -4.32 27.37 -14.92
N ASN A 513 -5.29 26.87 -14.17
CA ASN A 513 -6.41 27.65 -13.63
C ASN A 513 -6.70 27.40 -12.15
N THR A 514 -5.91 26.53 -11.50
CA THR A 514 -6.00 26.22 -10.06
C THR A 514 -4.62 26.35 -9.42
N VAL A 515 -4.59 26.63 -8.12
CA VAL A 515 -3.33 26.74 -7.35
C VAL A 515 -2.55 25.44 -7.43
N SER A 516 -3.24 24.30 -7.36
CA SER A 516 -2.64 22.97 -7.52
C SER A 516 -1.96 22.74 -8.86
N LYS A 517 -2.59 23.17 -9.96
CA LYS A 517 -2.01 23.06 -11.30
C LYS A 517 -0.80 23.98 -11.45
N ARG A 518 -0.82 25.18 -10.85
CA ARG A 518 0.36 26.06 -10.81
C ARG A 518 1.49 25.39 -10.05
N ASN A 519 1.20 24.79 -8.89
CA ASN A 519 2.21 24.09 -8.09
C ASN A 519 2.78 22.88 -8.85
N ALA A 520 1.94 22.09 -9.51
CA ALA A 520 2.37 20.96 -10.34
C ALA A 520 3.23 21.42 -11.53
N ASP A 521 2.80 22.48 -12.22
CA ASP A 521 3.55 23.07 -13.33
C ASP A 521 4.90 23.63 -12.87
N PHE A 522 4.93 24.32 -11.72
CA PHE A 522 6.18 24.78 -11.10
C PHE A 522 7.12 23.61 -10.76
N GLN A 523 6.57 22.51 -10.22
CA GLN A 523 7.32 21.29 -9.94
C GLN A 523 8.01 20.74 -11.21
N ILE A 524 7.25 20.63 -12.31
CA ILE A 524 7.72 20.06 -13.58
C ILE A 524 8.69 20.98 -14.29
N THR A 525 8.42 22.28 -14.29
CA THR A 525 9.22 23.27 -15.01
C THR A 525 10.55 23.51 -14.34
N LYS A 526 10.57 23.70 -13.01
CA LYS A 526 11.80 24.02 -12.25
C LYS A 526 12.59 22.77 -11.86
N PHE A 527 11.92 21.67 -11.48
CA PHE A 527 12.59 20.48 -10.92
C PHE A 527 12.53 19.23 -11.80
N GLU A 528 11.88 19.31 -12.97
CA GLU A 528 11.74 18.20 -13.93
C GLU A 528 11.17 16.92 -13.29
N SER A 529 10.31 17.10 -12.29
CA SER A 529 9.71 16.03 -11.51
C SER A 529 8.22 16.29 -11.31
N ASN A 530 7.48 15.21 -11.15
CA ASN A 530 6.03 15.23 -10.93
C ASN A 530 5.59 14.20 -9.88
N SER A 531 6.54 13.66 -9.10
CA SER A 531 6.27 12.74 -7.99
C SER A 531 6.08 13.49 -6.69
N GLN A 532 5.21 12.97 -5.82
CA GLN A 532 5.06 13.45 -4.46
C GLN A 532 5.34 12.31 -3.45
N PRO A 533 6.02 12.57 -2.32
CA PRO A 533 6.59 13.86 -1.94
C PRO A 533 7.84 14.21 -2.76
N LEU A 534 8.06 15.50 -2.99
CA LEU A 534 9.33 16.03 -3.47
C LEU A 534 9.77 17.17 -2.56
N TYR A 535 10.95 17.02 -1.97
CA TYR A 535 11.57 18.01 -1.11
C TYR A 535 12.68 18.74 -1.86
N ALA A 536 12.58 20.06 -1.96
CA ALA A 536 13.60 20.92 -2.54
C ALA A 536 14.11 21.93 -1.48
N LEU A 537 15.43 22.00 -1.32
CA LEU A 537 16.10 22.93 -0.41
C LEU A 537 16.68 24.07 -1.26
N LEU A 538 16.17 25.28 -1.05
CA LEU A 538 16.48 26.47 -1.84
C LEU A 538 17.16 27.56 -0.99
N ASP A 539 17.99 28.36 -1.65
CA ASP A 539 18.51 29.61 -1.07
C ASP A 539 17.50 30.77 -1.18
N ASN A 540 17.92 31.96 -0.79
CA ASN A 540 17.09 33.17 -0.77
C ASN A 540 16.83 33.75 -2.17
N GLU A 541 17.47 33.19 -3.19
CA GLU A 541 17.31 33.52 -4.61
C GLU A 541 16.46 32.48 -5.35
N GLY A 542 16.05 31.40 -4.67
CA GLY A 542 15.24 30.32 -5.24
C GLY A 542 16.05 29.26 -5.99
N GLU A 543 17.36 29.20 -5.78
CA GLU A 543 18.26 28.23 -6.40
C GLU A 543 18.52 27.03 -5.49
N LEU A 544 18.68 25.85 -6.10
CA LEU A 544 18.89 24.60 -5.36
C LEU A 544 20.20 24.62 -4.58
N LEU A 545 20.12 24.36 -3.28
CA LEU A 545 21.27 24.17 -2.40
C LEU A 545 21.87 22.77 -2.55
N VAL A 546 21.01 21.76 -2.68
CA VAL A 546 21.36 20.35 -2.84
C VAL A 546 20.35 19.69 -3.80
N PRO A 547 20.68 18.53 -4.41
CA PRO A 547 19.72 17.80 -5.25
C PRO A 547 18.42 17.49 -4.50
N THR A 548 17.29 17.57 -5.20
CA THR A 548 15.96 17.28 -4.62
C THR A 548 15.86 15.85 -4.12
N SER A 549 15.01 15.63 -3.13
CA SER A 549 14.79 14.31 -2.54
C SER A 549 13.34 13.87 -2.60
N GLY A 550 13.11 12.57 -2.79
CA GLY A 550 11.79 11.96 -2.66
C GLY A 550 11.51 11.49 -1.22
N ALA A 551 10.70 10.45 -1.06
CA ALA A 551 10.42 9.89 0.26
C ALA A 551 11.66 9.18 0.88
N ILE A 552 12.15 9.67 2.02
CA ILE A 552 13.19 9.03 2.84
C ILE A 552 12.60 8.70 4.22
N TYR A 553 12.17 7.46 4.42
CA TYR A 553 11.53 7.03 5.68
C TYR A 553 12.50 6.86 6.87
N ASP A 554 13.82 6.96 6.62
CA ASP A 554 14.83 6.88 7.67
C ASP A 554 15.13 8.27 8.24
N ILE A 555 14.92 8.42 9.55
CA ILE A 555 15.04 9.70 10.27
C ILE A 555 16.46 10.27 10.17
N GLU A 556 17.50 9.42 10.26
CA GLU A 556 18.88 9.88 10.22
C GLU A 556 19.30 10.29 8.80
N LYS A 557 18.88 9.52 7.79
CA LYS A 557 19.13 9.89 6.38
C LYS A 557 18.40 11.17 5.99
N TYR A 558 17.16 11.36 6.42
CA TYR A 558 16.43 12.60 6.17
C TYR A 558 17.03 13.78 6.95
N GLY A 559 17.45 13.56 8.20
CA GLY A 559 18.17 14.56 8.98
C GLY A 559 19.49 14.99 8.31
N ALA A 560 20.24 14.05 7.74
CA ALA A 560 21.46 14.34 6.98
C ALA A 560 21.17 15.15 5.70
N PHE A 561 20.05 14.87 5.02
CA PHE A 561 19.60 15.66 3.87
C PHE A 561 19.23 17.11 4.27
N LEU A 562 18.54 17.31 5.38
CA LEU A 562 18.27 18.66 5.89
C LEU A 562 19.56 19.37 6.29
N GLN A 563 20.47 18.66 6.96
CA GLN A 563 21.74 19.22 7.40
C GLN A 563 22.60 19.66 6.21
N SER A 564 22.66 18.89 5.13
CA SER A 564 23.44 19.26 3.94
C SER A 564 22.93 20.55 3.29
N GLY A 565 21.62 20.79 3.30
CA GLY A 565 21.05 22.07 2.85
C GLY A 565 21.41 23.24 3.77
N ILE A 566 21.37 23.05 5.09
CA ILE A 566 21.80 24.07 6.07
C ILE A 566 23.27 24.43 5.87
N ASP A 567 24.13 23.43 5.71
CA ASP A 567 25.56 23.61 5.53
C ASP A 567 25.87 24.31 4.21
N ALA A 568 25.19 23.91 3.12
CA ALA A 568 25.30 24.57 1.82
C ALA A 568 24.84 26.02 1.85
N PHE A 569 23.76 26.33 2.58
CA PHE A 569 23.28 27.70 2.75
C PHE A 569 24.27 28.57 3.53
N LYS A 570 24.85 28.04 4.62
CA LYS A 570 25.86 28.74 5.44
C LYS A 570 27.19 28.97 4.72
N ALA A 571 27.47 28.18 3.68
CA ALA A 571 28.67 28.29 2.87
C ALA A 571 28.60 29.40 1.81
N LYS A 572 27.39 29.90 1.50
CA LYS A 572 27.16 31.09 0.67
C LYS A 572 27.15 32.35 1.54
#